data_AF-A0A536PV51-F1
#
_entry.id   AF-A0A536PV51-F1
#
_cell.length_a   1.000
_cell.length_b   1.000
_cell.length_c   1.000
_cell.angle_alpha   90.00
_cell.angle_beta   90.00
_cell.angle_gamma   90.00
#
_symmetry.space_group_name_H-M   'P 1'
#
loop_
_entity.id
_entity.type
_entity.pdbx_description
1 polymer ?
#
loop_
_entity_poly.entity_id
_entity_poly.type
_entity_poly.pdbx_seq_one_letter_code
_entity_poly.pdbx_strand_id
1 'polypeptide(L)'
;MTEPQSATGAALTTVFREEAGRLTAALVRALGDFDLAEELVQEALLEAVEHWPAEGIPQKPGAWLLTTARHKAADQFRRRARY
;
A
#
# COMPACT_ATOMS: atom_id res chain seq x y z
N MET A 1 -25.26 -4.56 16.59
CA MET A 1 -24.20 -5.59 16.45
C MET A 1 -23.27 -5.12 15.35
N THR A 2 -22.34 -4.23 15.68
CA THR A 2 -21.40 -3.59 14.75
C THR A 2 -20.04 -3.49 15.46
N GLU A 3 -19.45 -4.64 15.78
CA GLU A 3 -18.09 -4.75 16.30
C GLU A 3 -17.02 -5.30 15.31
N PRO A 4 -17.17 -5.29 13.96
CA PRO A 4 -16.06 -5.70 13.09
C PRO A 4 -15.08 -4.57 12.70
N GLN A 5 -15.47 -3.29 12.76
CA GLN A 5 -14.59 -2.19 12.30
C GLN A 5 -13.33 -2.00 13.17
N SER A 6 -13.44 -2.20 14.48
CA SER A 6 -12.31 -2.00 15.41
C SER A 6 -11.22 -3.08 15.28
N ALA A 7 -11.61 -4.33 15.01
CA ALA A 7 -10.67 -5.44 14.84
C ALA A 7 -9.88 -5.32 13.52
N THR A 8 -10.56 -4.97 12.43
CA THR A 8 -9.90 -4.73 11.13
C THR A 8 -8.99 -3.52 11.19
N GLY A 9 -9.39 -2.44 11.87
CA GLY A 9 -8.54 -1.25 12.07
C GLY A 9 -7.27 -1.53 12.88
N ALA A 10 -7.36 -2.35 13.94
CA ALA A 10 -6.20 -2.75 14.72
C ALA A 10 -5.24 -3.67 13.94
N ALA A 11 -5.78 -4.60 13.14
CA ALA A 11 -5.00 -5.46 12.26
C ALA A 11 -4.32 -4.66 11.14
N LEU A 12 -5.03 -3.71 10.51
CA LEU A 12 -4.48 -2.75 9.56
C LEU A 12 -3.32 -1.97 10.18
N THR A 13 -3.51 -1.41 11.38
CA THR A 13 -2.48 -0.61 12.07
C THR A 13 -1.21 -1.43 12.34
N THR A 14 -1.37 -2.69 12.72
CA THR A 14 -0.24 -3.62 12.96
C THR A 14 0.49 -3.91 11.66
N VAL A 15 -0.23 -4.32 10.63
CA VAL A 15 0.33 -4.59 9.30
C VAL A 15 1.04 -3.36 8.74
N PHE A 16 0.44 -2.17 8.89
CA PHE A 16 1.06 -0.92 8.46
C PHE A 16 2.38 -0.66 9.16
N ARG A 17 2.44 -0.83 10.49
CA ARG A 17 3.66 -0.59 11.25
C ARG A 17 4.79 -1.56 10.88
N GLU A 18 4.45 -2.80 10.53
CA GLU A 18 5.41 -3.84 10.16
C GLU A 18 5.87 -3.75 8.69
N GLU A 19 4.97 -3.38 7.77
CA GLU A 19 5.22 -3.43 6.34
C GLU A 19 5.63 -2.08 5.74
N ALA A 20 5.19 -0.94 6.29
CA ALA A 20 5.45 0.37 5.67
C ALA A 20 6.95 0.64 5.46
N GLY A 21 7.77 0.46 6.49
CA GLY A 21 9.23 0.68 6.37
C GLY A 21 9.90 -0.28 5.38
N ARG A 22 9.47 -1.55 5.33
CA ARG A 22 10.00 -2.55 4.40
C ARG A 22 9.58 -2.26 2.95
N LEU A 23 8.33 -1.83 2.75
CA LEU A 23 7.79 -1.43 1.45
C LEU A 23 8.49 -0.18 0.92
N THR A 24 8.63 0.86 1.75
CA THR A 24 9.34 2.08 1.38
C THR A 24 10.77 1.75 0.97
N ALA A 25 11.52 1.00 1.79
CA ALA A 25 12.89 0.62 1.45
C ALA A 25 12.98 -0.18 0.12
N ALA A 26 12.04 -1.09 -0.12
CA ALA A 26 11.99 -1.87 -1.35
C ALA A 26 11.70 -1.00 -2.59
N LEU A 27 10.78 -0.03 -2.47
CA LEU A 27 10.41 0.87 -3.55
C LEU A 27 11.48 1.92 -3.81
N VAL A 28 12.10 2.50 -2.77
CA VAL A 28 13.26 3.39 -2.90
C VAL A 28 14.37 2.69 -3.67
N ARG A 29 14.67 1.43 -3.32
CA ARG A 29 15.69 0.65 -4.03
C ARG A 29 15.33 0.38 -5.49
N ALA A 30 14.04 0.23 -5.80
CA ALA A 30 13.58 -0.07 -7.15
C ALA A 30 13.47 1.18 -8.05
N LEU A 31 13.10 2.32 -7.48
CA LEU A 31 12.76 3.55 -8.21
C LEU A 31 13.88 4.60 -8.16
N GLY A 32 14.77 4.53 -7.17
CA GLY A 32 15.83 5.52 -6.98
C GLY A 32 15.34 6.88 -6.49
N ASP A 33 14.08 6.99 -6.10
CA ASP A 33 13.40 8.22 -5.70
C ASP A 33 12.61 7.96 -4.41
N PHE A 34 12.99 8.64 -3.33
CA PHE A 34 12.39 8.46 -2.01
C PHE A 34 11.00 9.07 -1.91
N ASP A 35 10.83 10.30 -2.43
CA ASP A 35 9.56 11.01 -2.36
C ASP A 35 8.49 10.26 -3.17
N LEU A 36 8.86 9.78 -4.37
CA LEU A 36 7.98 8.93 -5.17
C LEU A 36 7.68 7.60 -4.48
N ALA A 37 8.66 6.98 -3.81
CA ALA A 37 8.43 5.74 -3.10
C ALA A 37 7.45 5.92 -1.92
N GLU A 38 7.56 7.00 -1.15
CA GLU A 38 6.62 7.30 -0.07
C GLU A 38 5.20 7.55 -0.59
N GLU A 39 5.05 8.34 -1.66
CA GLU A 39 3.76 8.58 -2.30
C GLU A 39 3.09 7.26 -2.70
N LEU A 40 3.83 6.38 -3.36
CA LEU A 40 3.31 5.08 -3.82
C LEU A 40 2.97 4.13 -2.67
N VAL A 41 3.75 4.14 -1.59
CA VAL A 41 3.39 3.40 -0.38
C VAL A 41 2.07 3.92 0.16
N GLN A 42 1.94 5.23 0.38
CA GLN A 42 0.74 5.84 0.92
C GLN A 42 -0.50 5.56 0.06
N GLU A 43 -0.40 5.64 -1.26
CA GLU A 43 -1.49 5.26 -2.17
C GLU A 43 -1.91 3.79 -2.00
N ALA A 44 -0.93 2.88 -1.92
CA ALA A 44 -1.23 1.46 -1.70
C ALA A 44 -1.86 1.20 -0.32
N LEU A 45 -1.43 1.94 0.72
CA LEU A 45 -2.04 1.87 2.05
C LEU A 45 -3.47 2.40 2.04
N LEU A 46 -3.75 3.49 1.32
CA LEU A 46 -5.10 4.03 1.18
C LEU A 46 -6.03 2.99 0.55
N GLU A 47 -5.59 2.33 -0.51
CA GLU A 47 -6.36 1.29 -1.19
C GLU A 47 -6.60 0.07 -0.26
N ALA A 48 -5.65 -0.26 0.61
CA ALA A 48 -5.88 -1.28 1.65
C ALA A 48 -6.96 -0.85 2.67
N VAL A 49 -6.96 0.40 3.12
CA VAL A 49 -7.99 0.93 4.04
C VAL A 49 -9.37 0.93 3.39
N GLU A 50 -9.46 1.21 2.10
CA GLU A 50 -10.72 1.22 1.36
C GLU A 50 -11.26 -0.19 1.11
N HIS A 51 -10.40 -1.15 0.73
CA HIS A 51 -10.84 -2.48 0.29
C HIS A 51 -10.90 -3.52 1.41
N TRP A 52 -9.93 -3.57 2.32
CA TRP A 52 -9.84 -4.66 3.30
C TRP A 52 -11.01 -4.74 4.30
N PRO A 53 -11.69 -3.64 4.69
CA PRO A 53 -12.88 -3.75 5.52
C PRO A 53 -14.03 -4.55 4.89
N ALA A 54 -14.14 -4.50 3.55
CA ALA A 54 -15.19 -5.21 2.81
C ALA A 54 -14.73 -6.59 2.33
N GLU A 55 -13.48 -6.71 1.88
CA GLU A 55 -12.95 -7.90 1.22
C GLU A 55 -12.16 -8.81 2.17
N GLY A 56 -11.82 -8.30 3.36
CA GLY A 56 -10.92 -8.95 4.30
C GLY A 56 -9.44 -8.65 4.01
N ILE A 57 -8.59 -8.91 5.00
CA ILE A 57 -7.14 -8.74 4.88
C ILE A 57 -6.56 -9.93 4.08
N PRO A 58 -5.80 -9.70 3.00
CA PRO A 58 -5.15 -10.77 2.25
C PRO A 58 -4.20 -11.61 3.11
N GLN A 59 -4.01 -12.88 2.75
CA GLN A 59 -3.07 -13.79 3.44
C GLN A 59 -1.61 -13.28 3.45
N LYS A 60 -1.24 -12.46 2.45
CA LYS A 60 0.09 -11.84 2.33
C LYS A 60 -0.05 -10.33 2.12
N PRO A 61 -0.30 -9.54 3.17
CA PRO A 61 -0.59 -8.11 3.04
C PRO A 61 0.55 -7.32 2.40
N GLY A 62 1.80 -7.55 2.81
CA GLY A 62 2.97 -6.87 2.25
C GLY A 62 3.17 -7.15 0.75
N ALA A 63 2.90 -8.38 0.29
CA ALA A 63 2.99 -8.72 -1.13
C ALA A 63 1.88 -8.04 -1.96
N TRP A 64 0.68 -7.95 -1.39
CA TRP A 64 -0.43 -7.21 -2.00
C TRP A 64 -0.08 -5.73 -2.12
N LEU A 65 0.37 -5.09 -1.03
CA LEU A 65 0.76 -3.68 -1.00
C LEU A 65 1.87 -3.35 -2.00
N LEU A 66 2.92 -4.19 -2.08
CA LEU A 66 4.00 -4.01 -3.04
C LEU A 66 3.50 -4.07 -4.49
N THR A 67 2.56 -4.98 -4.76
CA THR A 67 1.98 -5.14 -6.10
C THR A 67 1.14 -3.92 -6.47
N THR A 68 0.28 -3.46 -5.55
CA THR A 68 -0.52 -2.25 -5.70
C THR A 68 0.36 -1.04 -5.97
N ALA A 69 1.39 -0.80 -5.15
CA ALA A 69 2.33 0.31 -5.33
C ALA A 69 3.05 0.26 -6.69
N ARG A 70 3.44 -0.92 -7.17
CA ARG A 70 4.06 -1.09 -8.50
C ARG A 70 3.10 -0.78 -9.64
N HIS A 71 1.82 -1.16 -9.52
CA HIS A 71 0.81 -0.81 -10.51
C HIS A 71 0.60 0.70 -10.57
N LYS A 72 0.47 1.37 -9.41
CA LYS A 72 0.38 2.84 -9.33
C LYS A 72 1.60 3.50 -9.96
N ALA A 73 2.82 3.01 -9.69
CA ALA A 73 4.04 3.54 -10.28
C ALA A 73 4.01 3.47 -11.81
N ALA A 74 3.61 2.32 -12.36
CA ALA A 74 3.48 2.15 -13.80
C ALA A 74 2.40 3.07 -14.39
N ASP A 75 1.29 3.28 -13.69
CA ASP A 75 0.26 4.25 -14.09
C ASP A 75 0.81 5.68 -14.09
N GLN A 76 1.55 6.09 -13.07
CA GLN A 76 2.17 7.43 -12.99
C GLN A 76 3.16 7.66 -14.13
N PHE A 77 4.04 6.68 -14.42
CA PHE A 77 4.98 6.78 -15.54
C PHE A 77 4.26 6.84 -16.89
N ARG A 78 3.19 6.04 -17.07
CA ARG A 78 2.36 6.08 -18.28
C ARG A 78 1.67 7.43 -18.44
N ARG A 79 1.23 8.07 -17.34
CA ARG A 79 0.65 9.42 -17.36
C ARG A 79 1.69 10.47 -17.72
N ARG A 80 2.86 10.46 -17.07
CA ARG A 80 3.97 11.40 -17.34
C ARG A 80 4.48 11.34 -18.79
N ALA A 81 4.45 10.16 -19.43
CA ALA A 81 4.87 10.02 -20.82
C ALA A 81 3.85 10.54 -21.85
N ARG A 82 2.62 10.86 -21.44
CA ARG A 82 1.55 11.38 -22.32
C ARG A 82 1.46 12.91 -22.34
N TYR A 83 2.21 13.59 -21.48
CA TYR A 83 2.29 15.05 -21.38
C TYR A 83 3.71 15.51 -21.73
#